data_AF-A0AAD2HXT3-F1
#
_entry.id   AF-A0AAD2HXT3-F1
#
_cell.length_a   1.000
_cell.length_b   1.000
_cell.length_c   1.000
_cell.angle_alpha   90.00
_cell.angle_beta   90.00
_cell.angle_gamma   90.00
#
_symmetry.space_group_name_H-M   'P 1'
#
loop_
_entity.id
_entity.type
_entity.pdbx_description
1 polymer ?
#
loop_
_entity_poly.entity_id
_entity_poly.type
_entity_poly.pdbx_seq_one_letter_code
_entity_poly.pdbx_strand_id
1 'polypeptide(L)'
;MSTESHKTVQGTLTVLASRSLLVDLRVGERRRGQKGVEVMLVDPSGTRTCFVADRDLRGTAPECSVLSSRTEQEAHAGNAPDVLLEDIQRRCDPGTAHQTADVPGGYGSLSSLATFVQVVVQLTLHTDAAKCVLMANDPQADIELLLPATGPPKLRMRVSRQDASAEIATHRISEDGGEEWTKKVLKIPDINGAPCILPAECEALGANEQAAVDELERFLSLCRFLESPAAPPPNSSCTASSFPQIHISRRPPKFATSVECDLASVEGIHSSVTWCEEASSETRFRAGVGWCLRQKSKYKIMFFDGAVLEVDVDQECAKLTVGGQTTK
;
A
#
# COMPACT_ATOMS: atom_id res chain seq x y z
N MET A 1 -5.09 0.87 16.05
CA MET A 1 -5.25 0.29 14.70
C MET A 1 -5.65 -1.15 14.90
N SER A 2 -6.58 -1.67 14.11
CA SER A 2 -6.91 -3.10 14.15
C SER A 2 -5.72 -3.91 13.62
N THR A 3 -5.50 -5.08 14.21
CA THR A 3 -4.57 -6.07 13.68
C THR A 3 -5.15 -6.70 12.41
N GLU A 4 -4.34 -6.84 11.36
CA GLU A 4 -4.75 -7.44 10.08
C GLU A 4 -3.87 -8.65 9.77
N SER A 5 -4.48 -9.78 9.41
CA SER A 5 -3.75 -11.02 9.08
C SER A 5 -4.03 -11.47 7.66
N HIS A 6 -2.97 -11.80 6.92
CA HIS A 6 -3.00 -12.31 5.56
C HIS A 6 -2.40 -13.73 5.51
N LYS A 7 -3.17 -14.70 5.03
CA LYS A 7 -2.72 -16.10 4.89
C LYS A 7 -2.10 -16.30 3.51
N THR A 8 -0.90 -16.89 3.48
CA THR A 8 -0.20 -17.29 2.25
C THR A 8 -0.07 -18.81 2.19
N VAL A 9 0.41 -19.35 1.05
CA VAL A 9 0.71 -20.79 0.92
C VAL A 9 1.80 -21.23 1.90
N GLN A 10 2.68 -20.30 2.30
CA GLN A 10 3.84 -20.54 3.14
C GLN A 10 3.58 -20.24 4.64
N GLY A 11 2.53 -19.49 4.98
CA GLY A 11 2.35 -19.05 6.37
C GLY A 11 1.26 -18.00 6.56
N THR A 12 1.37 -17.24 7.65
CA THR A 12 0.51 -16.09 7.94
C THR A 12 1.38 -14.87 8.19
N LEU A 13 0.99 -13.74 7.62
CA LEU A 13 1.59 -12.43 7.85
C LEU A 13 0.58 -11.61 8.64
N THR A 14 0.99 -11.00 9.75
CA THR A 14 0.10 -10.20 10.59
C THR A 14 0.70 -8.81 10.81
N VAL A 15 -0.03 -7.77 10.38
CA VAL A 15 0.28 -6.38 10.73
C VAL A 15 -0.31 -6.11 12.10
N LEU A 16 0.58 -5.84 13.05
CA LEU A 16 0.22 -5.64 14.45
C LEU A 16 -0.28 -4.20 14.69
N ALA A 17 -0.93 -3.96 15.84
CA ALA A 17 -1.38 -2.60 16.20
C ALA A 17 -0.22 -1.60 16.34
N SER A 18 0.97 -2.09 16.73
CA SER A 18 2.24 -1.35 16.75
C SER A 18 2.77 -1.01 15.35
N ARG A 19 2.19 -1.63 14.30
CA ARG A 19 2.65 -1.66 12.90
C ARG A 19 3.89 -2.48 12.63
N SER A 20 4.32 -3.25 13.62
CA SER A 20 5.27 -4.33 13.40
C SER A 20 4.62 -5.40 12.51
N LEU A 21 5.42 -6.07 11.69
CA LEU A 21 4.98 -7.19 10.86
C LEU A 21 5.42 -8.49 11.53
N LEU A 22 4.46 -9.31 11.96
CA LEU A 22 4.70 -10.67 12.41
C LEU A 22 4.58 -11.64 11.24
N VAL A 23 5.62 -12.43 11.03
CA VAL A 23 5.76 -13.36 9.91
C VAL A 23 5.83 -14.76 10.50
N ASP A 24 4.74 -15.52 10.37
CA ASP A 24 4.62 -16.88 10.87
C ASP A 24 4.61 -17.86 9.69
N LEU A 25 5.80 -18.39 9.34
CA LEU A 25 5.97 -19.37 8.26
C LEU A 25 5.87 -20.82 8.76
N ARG A 26 5.57 -21.03 10.05
CA ARG A 26 5.58 -22.38 10.66
C ARG A 26 4.61 -23.33 9.96
N VAL A 27 3.49 -22.81 9.44
CA VAL A 27 2.49 -23.60 8.70
C VAL A 27 3.07 -24.18 7.41
N GLY A 28 3.79 -23.37 6.62
CA GLY A 28 4.43 -23.83 5.38
C GLY A 28 5.57 -24.80 5.65
N GLU A 29 6.37 -24.55 6.68
CA GLU A 29 7.45 -25.45 7.09
C GLU A 29 6.92 -26.83 7.52
N ARG A 30 5.86 -26.86 8.33
CA ARG A 30 5.21 -28.12 8.77
C ARG A 30 4.69 -28.93 7.58
N ARG A 31 4.12 -28.27 6.57
CA ARG A 31 3.67 -28.94 5.33
C ARG A 31 4.83 -29.56 4.53
N ARG A 32 6.05 -29.03 4.67
CA ARG A 32 7.28 -29.59 4.08
C ARG A 32 7.98 -30.62 4.97
N GLY A 33 7.35 -31.04 6.07
CA GLY A 33 7.94 -31.97 7.04
C GLY A 33 8.99 -31.33 7.95
N GLN A 34 9.15 -30.00 7.94
CA GLN A 34 10.03 -29.27 8.83
C GLN A 34 9.29 -28.89 10.13
N LYS A 35 10.03 -28.61 11.20
CA LYS A 35 9.43 -28.40 12.52
C LYS A 35 8.63 -27.09 12.66
N GLY A 36 8.91 -26.05 11.88
CA GLY A 36 8.20 -24.78 12.05
C GLY A 36 8.58 -24.12 13.37
N VAL A 37 9.85 -23.76 13.56
CA VAL A 37 10.37 -23.41 14.89
C VAL A 37 10.54 -21.93 15.14
N GLU A 38 10.41 -21.06 14.15
CA GLU A 38 10.67 -19.62 14.34
C GLU A 38 9.53 -18.78 13.75
N VAL A 39 9.25 -17.66 14.41
CA VAL A 39 8.48 -16.55 13.88
C VAL A 39 9.38 -15.33 13.79
N MET A 40 9.20 -14.52 12.76
CA MET A 40 9.99 -13.31 12.58
C MET A 40 9.13 -12.08 12.83
N LEU A 41 9.60 -11.18 13.68
CA LEU A 41 9.01 -9.89 13.92
C LEU A 41 9.86 -8.82 13.24
N VAL A 42 9.24 -8.06 12.33
CA VAL A 42 9.84 -6.88 11.71
C VAL A 42 9.28 -5.65 12.42
N ASP A 43 10.16 -4.74 12.82
CA ASP A 43 9.74 -3.48 13.41
C ASP A 43 9.01 -2.58 12.39
N PRO A 44 8.29 -1.53 12.84
CA PRO A 44 7.55 -0.65 11.93
C PRO A 44 8.42 0.09 10.90
N SER A 45 9.73 0.24 11.16
CA SER A 45 10.67 0.89 10.23
C SER A 45 11.28 -0.07 9.20
N GLY A 46 11.09 -1.39 9.36
CA GLY A 46 11.71 -2.38 8.48
C GLY A 46 13.22 -2.56 8.69
N THR A 47 13.84 -1.80 9.62
CA THR A 47 15.29 -1.80 9.83
C THR A 47 15.75 -2.88 10.78
N ARG A 48 14.86 -3.37 11.64
CA ARG A 48 15.15 -4.37 12.67
C ARG A 48 14.27 -5.59 12.49
N THR A 49 14.92 -6.75 12.53
CA THR A 49 14.25 -8.05 12.56
C THR A 49 14.66 -8.81 13.82
N CYS A 50 13.66 -9.42 14.46
CA CYS A 50 13.85 -10.32 15.59
C CYS A 50 13.25 -11.69 15.24
N PHE A 51 13.99 -12.76 15.49
CA PHE A 51 13.51 -14.12 15.35
C PHE A 51 13.18 -14.67 16.73
N VAL A 52 11.97 -15.18 16.91
CA VAL A 52 11.54 -15.79 18.17
C VAL A 52 11.27 -17.26 17.94
N ALA A 53 11.97 -18.10 18.70
CA ALA A 53 11.80 -19.54 18.62
C ALA A 53 10.48 -19.97 19.30
N ASP A 54 9.80 -20.94 18.70
CA ASP A 54 8.56 -21.56 19.15
C ASP A 54 8.68 -22.18 20.54
N ARG A 55 9.88 -22.62 20.93
CA ARG A 55 10.15 -23.13 22.27
C ARG A 55 9.95 -22.07 23.34
N ASP A 56 10.20 -20.81 23.00
CA ASP A 56 10.01 -19.68 23.90
C ASP A 56 8.54 -19.27 23.96
N LEU A 57 7.74 -19.58 22.92
CA LEU A 57 6.30 -19.33 22.91
C LEU A 57 5.46 -20.37 23.67
N ARG A 58 6.09 -21.39 24.27
CA ARG A 58 5.40 -22.43 25.08
C ARG A 58 4.90 -21.84 26.40
N GLY A 59 3.67 -21.36 26.38
CA GLY A 59 2.97 -20.78 27.53
C GLY A 59 1.92 -19.73 27.13
N THR A 60 2.04 -19.19 25.91
CA THR A 60 1.10 -18.25 25.28
C THR A 60 0.60 -18.91 24.00
N ALA A 61 -0.62 -19.44 23.99
CA ALA A 61 -1.11 -20.28 22.90
C ALA A 61 -1.02 -19.61 21.51
N PRO A 62 -0.56 -20.37 20.48
CA PRO A 62 -1.46 -20.65 19.37
C PRO A 62 -1.42 -22.13 18.97
N GLU A 63 -2.28 -22.94 19.59
CA GLU A 63 -2.67 -24.24 19.05
C GLU A 63 -3.73 -24.05 17.95
N CYS A 64 -3.26 -23.75 16.73
CA CYS A 64 -4.12 -23.48 15.57
C CYS A 64 -4.56 -24.76 14.83
N SER A 65 -5.10 -25.74 15.56
CA SER A 65 -5.75 -26.92 14.96
C SER A 65 -7.06 -27.35 15.64
N VAL A 66 -7.59 -26.60 16.61
CA VAL A 66 -8.88 -26.89 17.27
C VAL A 66 -9.88 -25.71 17.23
N LEU A 67 -9.68 -24.74 16.34
CA LEU A 67 -10.60 -23.60 16.15
C LEU A 67 -11.72 -23.86 15.13
N SER A 68 -12.21 -25.11 14.99
CA SER A 68 -13.37 -25.41 14.13
C SER A 68 -14.60 -25.95 14.86
N SER A 69 -14.58 -26.11 16.19
CA SER A 69 -15.78 -26.63 16.88
C SER A 69 -15.98 -26.23 18.34
N ARG A 70 -15.19 -25.31 18.92
CA ARG A 70 -15.34 -25.01 20.36
C ARG A 70 -15.10 -23.56 20.79
N THR A 71 -15.51 -22.58 19.98
CA THR A 71 -15.32 -21.16 20.31
C THR A 71 -16.54 -20.32 19.96
N GLU A 72 -17.65 -20.59 20.65
CA GLU A 72 -18.73 -19.60 20.81
C GLU A 72 -18.82 -19.06 22.24
N GLN A 73 -18.01 -19.54 23.20
CA GLN A 73 -18.23 -19.24 24.62
C GLN A 73 -17.17 -18.38 25.33
N GLU A 74 -16.05 -18.03 24.68
CA GLU A 74 -14.98 -17.21 25.33
C GLU A 74 -14.49 -16.02 24.48
N ALA A 75 -15.28 -15.55 23.51
CA ALA A 75 -14.94 -14.40 22.66
C ALA A 75 -15.30 -13.03 23.28
N HIS A 76 -15.31 -12.88 24.62
CA HIS A 76 -15.70 -11.64 25.30
C HIS A 76 -14.56 -10.81 25.90
N ALA A 77 -13.29 -11.16 25.69
CA ALA A 77 -12.14 -10.34 26.15
C ALA A 77 -11.16 -10.06 24.99
N GLY A 78 -11.34 -8.93 24.30
CA GLY A 78 -10.61 -8.53 23.10
C GLY A 78 -9.13 -8.14 23.25
N ASN A 79 -8.32 -8.83 24.08
CA ASN A 79 -6.93 -8.43 24.39
C ASN A 79 -5.83 -9.47 24.00
N ALA A 80 -6.18 -10.61 23.41
CA ALA A 80 -5.21 -11.68 23.17
C ALA A 80 -3.98 -11.34 22.27
N PRO A 81 -4.09 -10.58 21.16
CA PRO A 81 -2.95 -10.35 20.28
C PRO A 81 -1.90 -9.39 20.87
N ASP A 82 -2.28 -8.46 21.74
CA ASP A 82 -1.37 -7.47 22.32
C ASP A 82 -0.47 -8.07 23.41
N VAL A 83 -0.97 -9.07 24.17
CA VAL A 83 -0.19 -9.76 25.20
C VAL A 83 0.95 -10.57 24.60
N LEU A 84 0.70 -11.28 23.49
CA LEU A 84 1.72 -12.02 22.76
C LEU A 84 2.79 -11.08 22.21
N LEU A 85 2.41 -9.88 21.76
CA LEU A 85 3.34 -8.89 21.25
C LEU A 85 4.25 -8.33 22.35
N GLU A 86 3.69 -7.96 23.50
CA GLU A 86 4.50 -7.49 24.62
C GLU A 86 5.47 -8.57 25.08
N ASP A 87 5.06 -9.84 25.12
CA ASP A 87 5.94 -10.94 25.49
C ASP A 87 7.03 -11.20 24.44
N ILE A 88 6.69 -11.13 23.15
CA ILE A 88 7.68 -11.20 22.05
C ILE A 88 8.66 -10.03 22.15
N GLN A 89 8.18 -8.81 22.34
CA GLN A 89 9.02 -7.61 22.46
C GLN A 89 9.89 -7.62 23.71
N ARG A 90 9.40 -8.13 24.84
CA ARG A 90 10.18 -8.31 26.07
C ARG A 90 11.25 -9.39 25.93
N ARG A 91 11.01 -10.42 25.12
CA ARG A 91 11.95 -11.54 24.89
C ARG A 91 12.94 -11.29 23.77
N CYS A 92 12.64 -10.36 22.85
CA CYS A 92 13.62 -9.82 21.93
C CYS A 92 14.62 -8.98 22.73
N ASP A 93 15.66 -9.63 23.26
CA ASP A 93 16.77 -8.92 23.88
C ASP A 93 17.35 -7.92 22.86
N PRO A 94 17.67 -6.68 23.27
CA PRO A 94 18.24 -5.68 22.37
C PRO A 94 19.52 -6.17 21.65
N GLY A 95 20.21 -7.17 22.22
CA GLY A 95 21.40 -7.80 21.65
C GLY A 95 21.14 -8.91 20.62
N THR A 96 19.92 -9.43 20.53
CA THR A 96 19.52 -10.45 19.52
C THR A 96 18.75 -9.88 18.34
N ALA A 97 18.39 -8.59 18.38
CA ALA A 97 17.83 -7.91 17.23
C ALA A 97 18.93 -7.72 16.18
N HIS A 98 18.69 -8.21 14.98
CA HIS A 98 19.60 -8.01 13.85
C HIS A 98 19.14 -6.79 13.05
N GLN A 99 20.08 -5.99 12.54
CA GLN A 99 19.74 -5.15 11.39
C GLN A 99 19.36 -6.08 10.24
N THR A 100 18.34 -5.72 9.49
CA THR A 100 17.88 -6.52 8.34
C THR A 100 19.02 -6.83 7.35
N ALA A 101 20.03 -5.96 7.26
CA ALA A 101 21.23 -6.14 6.44
C ALA A 101 22.21 -7.24 6.96
N ASP A 102 22.18 -7.55 8.26
CA ASP A 102 23.15 -8.43 8.93
C ASP A 102 22.61 -9.85 9.20
N VAL A 103 21.43 -10.19 8.65
CA VAL A 103 20.79 -11.47 8.95
C VAL A 103 21.63 -12.62 8.37
N PRO A 104 22.00 -13.64 9.17
CA PRO A 104 22.88 -14.72 8.73
C PRO A 104 22.38 -15.41 7.46
N GLY A 105 23.29 -15.71 6.52
CA GLY A 105 22.96 -16.29 5.21
C GLY A 105 22.27 -17.67 5.21
N GLY A 106 22.01 -18.27 6.38
CA GLY A 106 21.21 -19.49 6.54
C GLY A 106 19.71 -19.28 6.29
N TYR A 107 19.22 -18.03 6.31
CA TYR A 107 17.81 -17.71 6.12
C TYR A 107 17.45 -17.47 4.64
N GLY A 108 17.62 -18.48 3.79
CA GLY A 108 17.25 -18.41 2.37
C GLY A 108 15.77 -18.04 2.11
N SER A 109 14.91 -18.14 3.14
CA SER A 109 13.49 -17.76 3.11
C SER A 109 13.24 -16.24 3.20
N LEU A 110 14.23 -15.40 3.55
CA LEU A 110 14.05 -13.94 3.61
C LEU A 110 13.86 -13.31 2.23
N SER A 111 14.27 -14.00 1.18
CA SER A 111 13.90 -13.67 -0.20
C SER A 111 12.38 -13.48 -0.34
N SER A 112 11.56 -14.27 0.37
CA SER A 112 10.10 -14.17 0.34
C SER A 112 9.57 -12.93 1.10
N LEU A 113 10.35 -12.37 2.01
CA LEU A 113 10.02 -11.14 2.74
C LEU A 113 10.40 -9.88 1.97
N ALA A 114 11.51 -9.93 1.24
CA ALA A 114 11.81 -8.92 0.23
C ALA A 114 10.68 -8.83 -0.81
N THR A 115 10.12 -9.98 -1.22
CA THR A 115 8.92 -10.00 -2.08
C THR A 115 7.69 -9.39 -1.41
N PHE A 116 7.55 -9.46 -0.08
CA PHE A 116 6.41 -8.87 0.63
C PHE A 116 6.51 -7.35 0.72
N VAL A 117 7.69 -6.80 1.01
CA VAL A 117 7.90 -5.33 1.02
C VAL A 117 7.57 -4.73 -0.37
N GLN A 118 7.84 -5.47 -1.45
CA GLN A 118 7.46 -5.07 -2.81
C GLN A 118 5.94 -4.92 -3.02
N VAL A 119 5.08 -5.39 -2.10
CA VAL A 119 3.62 -5.29 -2.23
C VAL A 119 3.01 -4.24 -1.28
N VAL A 120 3.80 -3.66 -0.38
CA VAL A 120 3.31 -2.62 0.53
C VAL A 120 3.22 -1.31 -0.22
N VAL A 121 2.05 -0.66 -0.18
CA VAL A 121 1.80 0.62 -0.87
C VAL A 121 2.17 1.79 0.04
N GLN A 122 3.04 2.68 -0.45
CA GLN A 122 3.41 3.93 0.22
C GLN A 122 2.49 5.09 -0.16
N LEU A 123 2.18 5.24 -1.45
CA LEU A 123 1.32 6.28 -1.98
C LEU A 123 0.40 5.71 -3.06
N THR A 124 -0.84 6.17 -3.11
CA THR A 124 -1.75 5.92 -4.23
C THR A 124 -2.28 7.25 -4.72
N LEU A 125 -2.10 7.53 -6.01
CA LEU A 125 -2.67 8.67 -6.71
C LEU A 125 -3.68 8.13 -7.73
N HIS A 126 -4.89 8.66 -7.73
CA HIS A 126 -5.87 8.40 -8.76
C HIS A 126 -5.95 9.63 -9.65
N THR A 127 -5.72 9.43 -10.95
CA THR A 127 -6.00 10.41 -11.99
C THR A 127 -7.23 9.95 -12.78
N ASP A 128 -7.70 10.79 -13.69
CA ASP A 128 -8.72 10.43 -14.66
C ASP A 128 -8.25 9.30 -15.60
N ALA A 129 -6.96 9.29 -15.94
CA ALA A 129 -6.36 8.31 -16.84
C ALA A 129 -5.91 7.02 -16.14
N ALA A 130 -5.31 7.11 -14.96
CA ALA A 130 -4.66 5.97 -14.31
C ALA A 130 -4.81 5.93 -12.78
N LYS A 131 -4.64 4.73 -12.22
CA LYS A 131 -4.30 4.55 -10.81
C LYS A 131 -2.79 4.35 -10.70
N CYS A 132 -2.10 5.29 -10.07
CA CYS A 132 -0.67 5.26 -9.85
C CYS A 132 -0.36 4.87 -8.39
N VAL A 133 0.62 3.99 -8.20
CA VAL A 133 0.98 3.44 -6.91
C VAL A 133 2.49 3.53 -6.74
N LEU A 134 2.94 4.18 -5.66
CA LEU A 134 4.32 4.10 -5.19
C LEU A 134 4.37 3.03 -4.12
N MET A 135 5.22 2.03 -4.30
CA MET A 135 5.43 0.95 -3.34
C MET A 135 6.31 1.43 -2.17
N ALA A 136 6.41 0.65 -1.10
CA ALA A 136 7.18 1.00 0.10
C ALA A 136 8.54 0.28 0.16
N ASN A 137 9.04 -0.19 -0.97
CA ASN A 137 10.36 -0.82 -1.10
C ASN A 137 11.46 0.24 -1.27
N ASP A 138 11.77 0.95 -0.17
CA ASP A 138 12.94 1.82 -0.04
C ASP A 138 14.25 1.08 -0.37
N PRO A 139 15.31 1.77 -0.87
CA PRO A 139 15.46 3.23 -0.99
C PRO A 139 14.94 3.84 -2.31
N GLN A 140 14.53 3.02 -3.27
CA GLN A 140 13.97 3.47 -4.55
C GLN A 140 12.70 2.67 -4.82
N ALA A 141 11.60 3.16 -4.26
CA ALA A 141 10.30 2.53 -4.32
C ALA A 141 9.84 2.24 -5.76
N ASP A 142 9.43 1.01 -6.04
CA ASP A 142 8.81 0.61 -7.30
C ASP A 142 7.54 1.42 -7.54
N ILE A 143 7.18 1.55 -8.80
CA ILE A 143 5.95 2.22 -9.21
C ILE A 143 5.08 1.25 -10.02
N GLU A 144 3.78 1.30 -9.80
CA GLU A 144 2.79 0.57 -10.58
C GLU A 144 1.69 1.51 -11.08
N LEU A 145 1.36 1.42 -12.36
CA LEU A 145 0.26 2.14 -13.00
C LEU A 145 -0.76 1.13 -13.55
N LEU A 146 -2.03 1.42 -13.32
CA LEU A 146 -3.16 0.66 -13.87
C LEU A 146 -4.03 1.59 -14.70
N LEU A 147 -4.23 1.24 -15.97
CA LEU A 147 -5.00 2.00 -16.95
C LEU A 147 -6.12 1.13 -17.56
N PRO A 148 -7.34 1.67 -17.74
CA PRO A 148 -7.80 2.98 -17.25
C PRO A 148 -7.95 2.99 -15.71
N ALA A 149 -8.07 4.19 -15.11
CA ALA A 149 -8.26 4.34 -13.66
C ALA A 149 -9.52 3.64 -13.13
N THR A 150 -10.57 3.59 -13.93
CA THR A 150 -11.88 3.02 -13.58
C THR A 150 -12.20 1.79 -14.43
N GLY A 151 -12.72 0.74 -13.80
CA GLY A 151 -13.06 -0.52 -14.48
C GLY A 151 -11.91 -1.53 -14.49
N PRO A 152 -12.03 -2.63 -15.25
CA PRO A 152 -10.97 -3.61 -15.37
C PRO A 152 -9.76 -3.00 -16.11
N PRO A 153 -8.53 -3.11 -15.57
CA PRO A 153 -7.35 -2.55 -16.21
C PRO A 153 -7.08 -3.28 -17.52
N LYS A 154 -6.93 -2.51 -18.59
CA LYS A 154 -6.50 -3.01 -19.91
C LYS A 154 -4.99 -2.98 -20.05
N LEU A 155 -4.32 -2.17 -19.25
CA LEU A 155 -2.88 -2.03 -19.25
C LEU A 155 -2.38 -1.87 -17.81
N ARG A 156 -1.30 -2.58 -17.51
CA ARG A 156 -0.53 -2.46 -16.26
C ARG A 156 0.91 -2.14 -16.62
N MET A 157 1.45 -1.06 -16.08
CA MET A 157 2.86 -0.73 -16.18
C MET A 157 3.50 -0.83 -14.80
N ARG A 158 4.57 -1.62 -14.66
CA ARG A 158 5.36 -1.72 -13.43
C ARG A 158 6.77 -1.23 -13.69
N VAL A 159 7.26 -0.30 -12.89
CA VAL A 159 8.59 0.27 -12.99
C VAL A 159 9.40 -0.16 -11.78
N SER A 160 10.45 -0.95 -12.04
CA SER A 160 11.50 -1.23 -11.05
C SER A 160 12.54 -0.13 -11.17
N ARG A 161 12.59 0.76 -10.16
CA ARG A 161 13.58 1.85 -10.13
C ARG A 161 14.98 1.30 -9.86
N GLN A 162 15.07 0.25 -9.06
CA GLN A 162 16.33 -0.41 -8.73
C GLN A 162 16.95 -1.10 -9.96
N ASP A 163 16.13 -1.77 -10.77
CA ASP A 163 16.59 -2.46 -11.98
C ASP A 163 16.61 -1.56 -13.22
N ALA A 164 16.20 -0.30 -13.06
CA ALA A 164 16.08 0.69 -14.12
C ALA A 164 15.31 0.12 -15.33
N SER A 165 14.14 -0.46 -15.09
CA SER A 165 13.33 -1.13 -16.11
C SER A 165 11.84 -0.92 -15.91
N ALA A 166 11.10 -0.96 -17.01
CA ALA A 166 9.64 -0.93 -17.03
C ALA A 166 9.09 -2.19 -17.68
N GLU A 167 8.14 -2.82 -17.03
CA GLU A 167 7.32 -3.89 -17.57
C GLU A 167 5.96 -3.32 -17.97
N ILE A 168 5.55 -3.52 -19.22
CA ILE A 168 4.21 -3.18 -19.71
C ILE A 168 3.48 -4.47 -20.01
N ALA A 169 2.40 -4.71 -19.30
CA ALA A 169 1.47 -5.81 -19.53
C ALA A 169 0.17 -5.24 -20.12
N THR A 170 -0.21 -5.70 -21.30
CA THR A 170 -1.40 -5.24 -22.04
C THR A 170 -2.37 -6.40 -22.21
N HIS A 171 -3.60 -6.23 -21.73
CA HIS A 171 -4.71 -7.15 -21.92
C HIS A 171 -5.25 -7.02 -23.34
N ARG A 172 -5.34 -8.15 -24.03
CA ARG A 172 -5.91 -8.25 -25.37
C ARG A 172 -7.04 -9.25 -25.34
N ILE A 173 -8.13 -8.90 -26.00
CA ILE A 173 -9.25 -9.80 -26.25
C ILE A 173 -9.11 -10.21 -27.71
N SER A 174 -8.89 -11.50 -27.97
CA SER A 174 -8.83 -12.06 -29.32
C SER A 174 -10.23 -12.05 -29.96
N GLU A 175 -10.29 -12.18 -31.29
CA GLU A 175 -11.56 -12.24 -32.03
C GLU A 175 -12.43 -13.43 -31.58
N ASP A 176 -11.80 -14.52 -31.13
CA ASP A 176 -12.46 -15.71 -30.59
C ASP A 176 -12.97 -15.51 -29.14
N GLY A 177 -12.81 -14.32 -28.57
CA GLY A 177 -13.17 -14.03 -27.17
C GLY A 177 -12.14 -14.56 -26.15
N GLY A 178 -10.97 -14.99 -26.60
CA GLY A 178 -9.87 -15.39 -25.73
C GLY A 178 -9.20 -14.17 -25.10
N GLU A 179 -9.02 -14.18 -23.79
CA GLU A 179 -8.31 -13.12 -23.08
C GLU A 179 -6.82 -13.50 -22.90
N GLU A 180 -5.92 -12.67 -23.39
CA GLU A 180 -4.48 -12.87 -23.28
C GLU A 180 -3.78 -11.60 -22.78
N TRP A 181 -2.83 -11.76 -21.86
CA TRP A 181 -1.93 -10.68 -21.45
C TRP A 181 -0.61 -10.78 -22.20
N THR A 182 -0.29 -9.75 -22.97
CA THR A 182 1.02 -9.61 -23.62
C THR A 182 1.95 -8.78 -22.74
N LYS A 183 3.22 -9.16 -22.64
CA LYS A 183 4.22 -8.49 -21.79
C LYS A 183 5.40 -7.99 -22.61
N LYS A 184 5.80 -6.73 -22.36
CA LYS A 184 7.02 -6.10 -22.87
C LYS A 184 7.86 -5.61 -21.70
N VAL A 185 9.18 -5.66 -21.84
CA VAL A 185 10.11 -5.12 -20.84
C VAL A 185 11.02 -4.12 -21.54
N LEU A 186 11.02 -2.89 -21.05
CA LEU A 186 11.76 -1.74 -21.54
C LEU A 186 12.89 -1.40 -20.57
N LYS A 187 13.98 -0.85 -21.08
CA LYS A 187 15.10 -0.37 -20.26
C LYS A 187 14.98 1.14 -20.07
N ILE A 188 15.16 1.60 -18.84
CA ILE A 188 15.12 3.02 -18.49
C ILE A 188 16.55 3.42 -18.12
N PRO A 189 17.34 3.99 -19.04
CA PRO A 189 18.77 4.23 -18.82
C PRO A 189 19.05 5.20 -17.66
N ASP A 190 18.13 6.12 -17.36
CA ASP A 190 18.25 7.03 -16.22
C ASP A 190 16.89 7.27 -15.54
N ILE A 191 16.64 6.54 -14.45
CA ILE A 191 15.43 6.70 -13.64
C ILE A 191 15.48 7.91 -12.71
N ASN A 192 16.67 8.46 -12.46
CA ASN A 192 16.86 9.59 -11.54
C ASN A 192 16.79 10.94 -12.27
N GLY A 193 17.17 10.98 -13.56
CA GLY A 193 17.02 12.12 -14.47
C GLY A 193 15.64 12.20 -15.13
N ALA A 194 15.51 12.75 -16.33
CA ALA A 194 14.23 12.64 -17.05
C ALA A 194 14.03 11.14 -17.40
N PRO A 195 12.97 10.47 -16.92
CA PRO A 195 12.78 9.05 -17.14
C PRO A 195 12.35 8.83 -18.59
N CYS A 196 13.30 8.90 -19.51
CA CYS A 196 13.06 8.68 -20.92
C CYS A 196 13.27 7.20 -21.22
N ILE A 197 12.18 6.52 -21.58
CA ILE A 197 12.28 5.35 -22.43
C ILE A 197 13.05 5.76 -23.68
N LEU A 198 13.93 4.87 -24.17
CA LEU A 198 14.73 5.19 -25.36
C LEU A 198 13.80 5.62 -26.50
N PRO A 199 14.12 6.69 -27.27
CA PRO A 199 13.22 7.20 -28.31
C PRO A 199 12.74 6.12 -29.29
N ALA A 200 13.65 5.22 -29.69
CA ALA A 200 13.32 4.10 -30.57
C ALA A 200 12.35 3.08 -29.93
N GLU A 201 12.43 2.86 -28.62
CA GLU A 201 11.47 2.01 -27.90
C GLU A 201 10.13 2.72 -27.75
N CYS A 202 10.14 4.04 -27.52
CA CYS A 202 8.96 4.89 -27.41
C CYS A 202 8.15 4.92 -28.72
N GLU A 203 8.84 5.03 -29.87
CA GLU A 203 8.22 5.00 -31.20
C GLU A 203 7.53 3.66 -31.52
N ALA A 204 7.96 2.57 -30.87
CA ALA A 204 7.37 1.24 -31.03
C ALA A 204 6.15 0.99 -30.12
N LEU A 205 5.80 1.93 -29.24
CA LEU A 205 4.68 1.82 -28.33
C LEU A 205 3.35 2.16 -29.01
N GLY A 206 2.30 1.42 -28.66
CA GLY A 206 0.94 1.77 -29.06
C GLY A 206 0.41 3.01 -28.30
N ALA A 207 -0.67 3.63 -28.79
CA ALA A 207 -1.22 4.84 -28.17
C ALA A 207 -1.53 4.71 -26.66
N ASN A 208 -2.08 3.56 -26.21
CA ASN A 208 -2.34 3.32 -24.78
C ASN A 208 -1.05 3.15 -23.97
N GLU A 209 -0.03 2.52 -24.57
CA GLU A 209 1.27 2.35 -23.93
C GLU A 209 1.97 3.71 -23.80
N GLN A 210 1.91 4.55 -24.84
CA GLN A 210 2.42 5.92 -24.81
C GLN A 210 1.71 6.76 -23.74
N ALA A 211 0.37 6.69 -23.65
CA ALA A 211 -0.38 7.39 -22.60
C ALA A 211 0.03 6.95 -21.18
N ALA A 212 0.37 5.67 -20.99
CA ALA A 212 0.89 5.17 -19.72
C ALA A 212 2.29 5.71 -19.40
N VAL A 213 3.15 5.88 -20.41
CA VAL A 213 4.47 6.51 -20.26
C VAL A 213 4.33 7.98 -19.87
N ASP A 214 3.46 8.72 -20.55
CA ASP A 214 3.21 10.13 -20.24
C ASP A 214 2.72 10.30 -18.79
N GLU A 215 1.85 9.40 -18.33
CA GLU A 215 1.34 9.42 -16.96
C GLU A 215 2.41 9.01 -15.93
N LEU A 216 3.26 8.05 -16.29
CA LEU A 216 4.41 7.67 -15.48
C LEU A 216 5.37 8.85 -15.28
N GLU A 217 5.66 9.63 -16.32
CA GLU A 217 6.52 10.81 -16.21
C GLU A 217 5.96 11.84 -15.22
N ARG A 218 4.65 12.12 -15.28
CA ARG A 218 3.96 13.00 -14.33
C ARG A 218 4.06 12.48 -12.91
N PHE A 219 3.80 11.18 -12.71
CA PHE A 219 3.83 10.58 -11.39
C PHE A 219 5.26 10.51 -10.81
N LEU A 220 6.26 10.19 -11.63
CA LEU A 220 7.67 10.19 -11.23
C LEU A 220 8.13 11.59 -10.78
N SER A 221 7.69 12.65 -11.46
CA SER A 221 7.96 14.03 -11.05
C SER A 221 7.42 14.30 -9.63
N LEU A 222 6.18 13.86 -9.35
CA LEU A 222 5.60 13.96 -8.01
C LEU A 222 6.38 13.15 -6.98
N CYS A 223 6.73 11.90 -7.27
CA CYS A 223 7.51 11.05 -6.37
C CYS A 223 8.86 11.69 -6.02
N ARG A 224 9.57 12.24 -7.00
CA ARG A 224 10.83 12.97 -6.76
C ARG A 224 10.64 14.19 -5.88
N PHE A 225 9.57 14.95 -6.08
CA PHE A 225 9.26 16.08 -5.20
C PHE A 225 9.02 15.64 -3.75
N LEU A 226 8.33 14.52 -3.55
CA LEU A 226 8.06 13.95 -2.22
C LEU A 226 9.32 13.37 -1.56
N GLU A 227 10.15 12.68 -2.33
CA GLU A 227 11.37 12.01 -1.89
C GLU A 227 12.55 12.98 -1.72
N SER A 228 12.58 14.09 -2.47
CA SER A 228 13.62 15.10 -2.37
C SER A 228 13.77 15.50 -0.90
N PRO A 229 14.97 15.45 -0.28
CA PRO A 229 15.12 15.87 1.10
C PRO A 229 14.66 17.32 1.21
N ALA A 230 13.75 17.63 2.16
CA ALA A 230 13.32 18.99 2.39
C ALA A 230 14.58 19.81 2.58
N ALA A 231 14.81 20.77 1.69
CA ALA A 231 15.95 21.68 1.84
C ALA A 231 15.88 22.22 3.26
N PRO A 232 17.00 22.23 4.01
CA PRO A 232 17.00 22.83 5.34
C PRO A 232 16.41 24.23 5.21
N PRO A 233 15.50 24.65 6.12
CA PRO A 233 14.78 25.90 5.98
C PRO A 233 15.80 27.02 5.73
N PRO A 234 15.70 27.75 4.59
CA PRO A 234 16.63 28.84 4.33
C PRO A 234 16.47 29.83 5.46
N ASN A 235 17.59 30.19 6.10
CA ASN A 235 17.62 31.21 7.13
C ASN A 235 16.83 32.43 6.63
N SER A 236 15.78 32.75 7.37
CA SER A 236 14.68 33.64 7.03
C SER A 236 15.11 34.97 6.41
N SER A 237 14.86 35.15 5.11
CA SER A 237 14.32 36.36 4.48
C SER A 237 14.35 36.22 2.95
N CYS A 238 13.25 35.85 2.29
CA CYS A 238 12.95 36.34 0.94
C CYS A 238 11.56 35.91 0.42
N THR A 239 11.02 36.80 -0.40
CA THR A 239 9.66 36.94 -0.90
C THR A 239 9.21 35.81 -1.84
N ALA A 240 7.96 35.37 -1.62
CA ALA A 240 7.31 34.24 -2.27
C ALA A 240 7.09 34.43 -3.78
N SER A 241 7.45 33.41 -4.58
CA SER A 241 6.83 33.16 -5.88
C SER A 241 5.72 32.12 -5.72
N SER A 242 4.59 32.36 -6.38
CA SER A 242 3.36 31.57 -6.22
C SER A 242 3.39 30.32 -7.10
N PHE A 243 3.69 29.18 -6.49
CA PHE A 243 3.18 27.88 -6.93
C PHE A 243 1.96 27.51 -6.07
N PRO A 244 0.99 26.72 -6.57
CA PRO A 244 -0.10 26.22 -5.74
C PRO A 244 0.49 25.49 -4.53
N GLN A 245 0.22 26.04 -3.35
CA GLN A 245 0.76 25.56 -2.08
C GLN A 245 0.06 24.26 -1.70
N ILE A 246 0.51 23.15 -2.29
CA ILE A 246 0.10 21.81 -1.86
C ILE A 246 0.76 21.54 -0.52
N HIS A 247 0.01 21.68 0.57
CA HIS A 247 0.50 21.48 1.93
C HIS A 247 0.68 19.98 2.23
N ILE A 248 1.85 19.44 1.89
CA ILE A 248 2.22 18.05 2.22
C ILE A 248 3.09 18.07 3.47
N SER A 249 2.50 17.73 4.62
CA SER A 249 3.22 17.67 5.89
C SER A 249 4.08 16.41 5.97
N ARG A 250 5.42 16.52 5.98
CA ARG A 250 6.31 15.39 6.23
C ARG A 250 6.17 14.92 7.67
N ARG A 251 5.57 13.74 7.88
CA ARG A 251 5.55 13.05 9.17
C ARG A 251 5.99 11.58 8.96
N PRO A 252 6.66 10.95 9.94
CA PRO A 252 7.14 9.55 9.88
C PRO A 252 5.99 8.60 9.54
N PRO A 253 6.23 7.42 8.92
CA PRO A 253 5.26 6.65 8.13
C PRO A 253 3.97 6.43 8.89
N LYS A 254 3.06 7.39 8.73
CA LYS A 254 1.73 7.53 9.33
C LYS A 254 0.96 8.26 8.25
N PHE A 255 -0.08 7.60 7.75
CA PHE A 255 -1.07 8.10 6.81
C PHE A 255 -0.63 8.08 5.34
N ALA A 256 -1.01 7.03 4.62
CA ALA A 256 -1.30 7.16 3.19
C ALA A 256 -2.48 8.16 3.06
N THR A 257 -2.27 9.22 2.29
CA THR A 257 -3.27 10.24 2.00
C THR A 257 -3.45 10.25 0.49
N SER A 258 -4.67 10.12 -0.01
CA SER A 258 -4.96 10.51 -1.40
C SER A 258 -4.96 12.03 -1.47
N VAL A 259 -4.20 12.58 -2.42
CA VAL A 259 -4.32 13.97 -2.83
C VAL A 259 -5.16 13.96 -4.10
N GLU A 260 -6.33 14.61 -4.07
CA GLU A 260 -7.02 15.05 -5.31
C GLU A 260 -6.32 16.34 -5.75
N CYS A 261 -5.60 16.27 -6.87
CA CYS A 261 -5.04 17.44 -7.53
C CYS A 261 -5.88 17.70 -8.79
N ASP A 262 -6.78 18.66 -8.73
CA ASP A 262 -7.40 19.22 -9.93
C ASP A 262 -6.40 20.18 -10.59
N LEU A 263 -5.69 19.70 -11.60
CA LEU A 263 -4.86 20.52 -12.49
C LEU A 263 -5.73 21.02 -13.66
N ALA A 264 -6.52 22.06 -13.43
CA ALA A 264 -7.23 22.78 -14.49
C ALA A 264 -6.57 24.14 -14.81
N SER A 265 -6.49 24.42 -16.10
CA SER A 265 -5.78 25.52 -16.78
C SER A 265 -6.14 26.93 -16.30
N VAL A 266 -5.12 27.80 -16.29
CA VAL A 266 -5.22 29.27 -16.17
C VAL A 266 -5.83 29.84 -17.45
N GLU A 267 -6.93 30.58 -17.32
CA GLU A 267 -7.16 31.88 -17.97
C GLU A 267 -8.46 32.53 -17.44
N GLY A 268 -8.39 33.82 -17.11
CA GLY A 268 -9.40 34.51 -16.29
C GLY A 268 -10.61 35.03 -17.04
N ILE A 269 -11.68 35.28 -16.29
CA ILE A 269 -12.62 36.41 -16.41
C ILE A 269 -13.40 36.50 -15.09
N HIS A 270 -13.55 37.73 -14.58
CA HIS A 270 -14.31 38.07 -13.38
C HIS A 270 -15.79 37.64 -13.50
N SER A 271 -16.30 36.90 -12.52
CA SER A 271 -17.72 36.87 -12.19
C SER A 271 -17.91 36.72 -10.69
N SER A 272 -18.70 37.62 -10.13
CA SER A 272 -19.10 37.64 -8.72
C SER A 272 -19.96 36.43 -8.42
N VAL A 273 -19.45 35.51 -7.60
CA VAL A 273 -20.19 34.35 -7.10
C VAL A 273 -20.77 34.68 -5.74
N THR A 274 -22.10 34.68 -5.67
CA THR A 274 -22.89 34.64 -4.45
C THR A 274 -22.57 33.35 -3.71
N TRP A 275 -22.19 33.45 -2.43
CA TRP A 275 -21.88 32.28 -1.58
C TRP A 275 -23.15 31.44 -1.38
N CYS A 276 -23.29 30.37 -2.15
CA CYS A 276 -24.13 29.24 -1.78
C CYS A 276 -23.30 28.31 -0.90
N GLU A 277 -23.80 27.99 0.29
CA GLU A 277 -23.27 26.99 1.22
C GLU A 277 -23.46 25.58 0.61
N GLU A 278 -22.69 25.25 -0.42
CA GLU A 278 -22.64 23.90 -0.96
C GLU A 278 -21.84 23.01 -0.01
N ALA A 279 -22.52 22.01 0.53
CA ALA A 279 -21.97 21.05 1.48
C ALA A 279 -20.76 20.34 0.86
N SER A 280 -19.55 20.71 1.30
CA SER A 280 -18.31 20.10 0.86
C SER A 280 -18.33 18.59 1.18
N SER A 281 -18.44 17.74 0.16
CA SER A 281 -18.14 16.33 0.30
C SER A 281 -16.62 16.14 0.39
N GLU A 282 -16.14 15.41 1.39
CA GLU A 282 -14.73 15.04 1.51
C GLU A 282 -14.56 13.58 1.12
N THR A 283 -13.71 13.29 0.14
CA THR A 283 -13.37 11.94 -0.28
C THR A 283 -11.91 11.64 0.09
N ARG A 284 -11.66 10.49 0.71
CA ARG A 284 -10.29 10.08 1.09
C ARG A 284 -10.11 8.58 0.96
N PHE A 285 -9.05 8.18 0.28
CA PHE A 285 -8.61 6.79 0.28
C PHE A 285 -7.80 6.45 1.54
N ARG A 286 -8.06 5.27 2.11
CA ARG A 286 -7.33 4.71 3.25
C ARG A 286 -6.77 3.35 2.86
N ALA A 287 -5.45 3.25 2.75
CA ALA A 287 -4.76 1.97 2.58
C ALA A 287 -5.21 0.97 3.66
N GLY A 288 -5.53 -0.26 3.26
CA GLY A 288 -6.06 -1.33 4.13
C GLY A 288 -7.58 -1.34 4.28
N VAL A 289 -8.25 -0.19 4.11
CA VAL A 289 -9.73 -0.10 4.23
C VAL A 289 -10.39 0.02 2.87
N GLY A 290 -10.03 1.04 2.08
CA GLY A 290 -10.68 1.41 0.84
C GLY A 290 -11.04 2.90 0.79
N TRP A 291 -12.10 3.26 0.08
CA TRP A 291 -12.53 4.65 -0.09
C TRP A 291 -13.46 5.08 1.03
N CYS A 292 -13.24 6.26 1.61
CA CYS A 292 -14.13 6.88 2.57
C CYS A 292 -14.66 8.19 2.00
N LEU A 293 -15.97 8.30 1.86
CA LEU A 293 -16.67 9.51 1.44
C LEU A 293 -17.42 10.05 2.64
N ARG A 294 -17.27 11.34 2.90
CA ARG A 294 -18.02 12.06 3.93
C ARG A 294 -18.93 13.07 3.27
N GLN A 295 -20.21 13.01 3.61
CA GLN A 295 -21.22 13.98 3.22
C GLN A 295 -21.97 14.44 4.46
N LYS A 296 -21.64 15.65 4.96
CA LYS A 296 -22.13 16.17 6.25
C LYS A 296 -21.78 15.23 7.42
N SER A 297 -22.78 14.61 8.03
CA SER A 297 -22.71 13.64 9.13
C SER A 297 -22.76 12.18 8.67
N LYS A 298 -22.85 11.94 7.37
CA LYS A 298 -22.85 10.59 6.78
C LYS A 298 -21.48 10.24 6.25
N TYR A 299 -21.04 9.02 6.55
CA TYR A 299 -19.82 8.42 6.03
C TYR A 299 -20.19 7.20 5.20
N LYS A 300 -19.55 7.05 4.04
CA LYS A 300 -19.68 5.88 3.18
C LYS A 300 -18.30 5.31 2.92
N ILE A 301 -18.05 4.14 3.47
CA ILE A 301 -16.77 3.43 3.37
C ILE A 301 -16.95 2.27 2.39
N MET A 302 -16.22 2.29 1.29
CA MET A 302 -16.22 1.24 0.27
C MET A 302 -14.94 0.42 0.42
N PHE A 303 -15.09 -0.85 0.78
CA PHE A 303 -13.97 -1.77 1.00
C PHE A 303 -13.47 -2.39 -0.30
N PHE A 304 -12.26 -2.97 -0.28
CA PHE A 304 -11.65 -3.59 -1.47
C PHE A 304 -12.39 -4.83 -1.98
N ASP A 305 -13.15 -5.50 -1.12
CA ASP A 305 -13.99 -6.65 -1.45
C ASP A 305 -15.36 -6.23 -2.03
N GLY A 306 -15.61 -4.93 -2.18
CA GLY A 306 -16.86 -4.37 -2.67
C GLY A 306 -17.94 -4.20 -1.60
N ALA A 307 -17.67 -4.54 -0.33
CA ALA A 307 -18.57 -4.22 0.76
C ALA A 307 -18.67 -2.69 0.95
N VAL A 308 -19.82 -2.22 1.44
CA VAL A 308 -20.08 -0.80 1.68
C VAL A 308 -20.64 -0.61 3.08
N LEU A 309 -19.93 0.13 3.92
CA LEU A 309 -20.40 0.55 5.24
C LEU A 309 -20.85 2.00 5.21
N GLU A 310 -22.14 2.24 5.42
CA GLU A 310 -22.71 3.57 5.58
C GLU A 310 -22.93 3.85 7.07
N VAL A 311 -22.36 4.94 7.59
CA VAL A 311 -22.49 5.37 8.98
C VAL A 311 -23.16 6.73 9.00
N ASP A 312 -24.28 6.85 9.70
CA ASP A 312 -24.97 8.12 9.93
C ASP A 312 -24.78 8.50 11.39
N VAL A 313 -23.93 9.50 11.64
CA VAL A 313 -23.57 9.92 13.00
C VAL A 313 -24.76 10.55 13.72
N ASP A 314 -25.62 11.28 13.00
CA ASP A 314 -26.77 11.96 13.60
C ASP A 314 -27.87 10.96 14.00
N GLN A 315 -27.98 9.85 13.26
CA GLN A 315 -28.93 8.78 13.54
C GLN A 315 -28.34 7.66 14.41
N GLU A 316 -27.08 7.77 14.83
CA GLU A 316 -26.33 6.76 15.59
C GLU A 316 -26.46 5.34 14.99
N CYS A 317 -26.42 5.23 13.65
CA CYS A 317 -26.60 3.95 12.98
C CYS A 317 -25.52 3.67 11.94
N ALA A 318 -25.29 2.38 11.71
CA ALA A 318 -24.42 1.89 10.66
C ALA A 318 -25.15 0.82 9.83
N LYS A 319 -24.85 0.74 8.54
CA LYS A 319 -25.41 -0.27 7.63
C LYS A 319 -24.29 -0.84 6.79
N LEU A 320 -24.07 -2.13 6.87
CA LEU A 320 -23.09 -2.83 6.04
C LEU A 320 -23.84 -3.51 4.88
N THR A 321 -23.41 -3.26 3.65
CA THR A 321 -23.95 -3.93 2.46
C THR A 321 -22.85 -4.79 1.83
N VAL A 322 -23.12 -6.09 1.69
CA VAL A 322 -22.19 -7.07 1.08
C VAL A 322 -22.96 -7.81 0.00
N GLY A 323 -22.50 -7.76 -1.26
CA GLY A 323 -23.15 -8.47 -2.36
C GLY A 323 -24.62 -8.09 -2.59
N GLY A 324 -24.99 -6.84 -2.31
CA GLY A 324 -26.37 -6.34 -2.45
C GLY A 324 -27.31 -6.67 -1.29
N GLN A 325 -26.85 -7.40 -0.27
CA GLN A 325 -27.61 -7.60 0.97
C GLN A 325 -27.16 -6.61 2.03
N THR A 326 -28.10 -5.91 2.66
CA THR A 326 -27.83 -4.91 3.70
C THR A 326 -28.17 -5.45 5.08
N THR A 327 -27.19 -5.45 5.98
CA THR A 327 -27.36 -5.69 7.42
C THR A 327 -27.33 -4.36 8.17
N LYS A 328 -28.27 -4.20 9.11
CA LYS A 328 -28.33 -3.06 10.04
C LYS A 328 -27.64 -3.42 11.34
#